data_AF-A0A5K1AJS1-F1
#
_entry.id   AF-A0A5K1AJS1-F1
#
_cell.length_a   1.000
_cell.length_b   1.000
_cell.length_c   1.000
_cell.angle_alpha   90.00
_cell.angle_beta   90.00
_cell.angle_gamma   90.00
#
_symmetry.space_group_name_H-M   'P 1'
#
loop_
_entity.id
_entity.type
_entity.pdbx_description
1 polymer ?
#
loop_
_entity_poly.entity_id
_entity_poly.type
_entity_poly.pdbx_seq_one_letter_code
_entity_poly.pdbx_strand_id
1 'polypeptide(L)' 'TSNQQIEYIFTIAHFIDHAWTLQKHIICFDQVEPPHTRKNLAN' A
#
# COMPACT_ATOMS: atom_id res chain seq x y z
N THR A 1 -18.13 14.48 -17.73
CA THR A 1 -17.19 13.49 -17.18
C THR A 1 -16.87 13.91 -15.76
N SER A 2 -17.20 13.09 -14.77
CA SER A 2 -16.92 13.38 -13.35
C SER A 2 -15.40 13.23 -13.11
N ASN A 3 -14.76 14.24 -12.53
CA ASN A 3 -13.33 14.21 -12.14
C ASN A 3 -13.16 13.35 -10.89
N GLN A 4 -13.37 12.04 -11.00
CA GLN A 4 -13.07 11.12 -9.89
C GLN A 4 -11.57 10.86 -9.86
N GLN A 5 -10.93 11.28 -8.77
CA GLN A 5 -9.53 10.99 -8.49
C GLN A 5 -9.45 9.58 -7.89
N ILE A 6 -8.89 8.64 -8.64
CA ILE A 6 -8.63 7.27 -8.16
C ILE A 6 -7.29 7.26 -7.45
N GLU A 7 -7.26 6.75 -6.22
CA GLU A 7 -6.07 6.74 -5.37
C GLU A 7 -5.80 5.30 -4.89
N TYR A 8 -4.51 4.99 -4.65
CA TYR A 8 -4.07 3.63 -4.31
C TYR A 8 -3.13 3.67 -3.10
N ILE A 9 -3.14 2.60 -2.32
CA ILE A 9 -2.16 2.32 -1.27
C ILE A 9 -1.53 0.95 -1.53
N PHE A 10 -0.27 0.80 -1.11
CA PHE A 10 0.40 -0.48 -1.15
C PHE A 10 1.26 -0.68 0.09
N THR A 11 1.41 -1.92 0.50
CA THR A 11 2.23 -2.31 1.65
C THR A 11 3.49 -3.00 1.16
N ILE A 12 4.65 -2.47 1.55
CA ILE A 12 5.95 -3.11 1.26
C ILE A 12 6.49 -3.77 2.53
N ALA A 13 6.64 -5.10 2.48
CA ALA A 13 7.41 -5.84 3.45
C ALA A 13 8.91 -5.65 3.19
N HIS A 14 9.63 -5.24 4.22
CA HIS A 14 11.08 -5.15 4.23
C HIS A 14 11.62 -6.20 5.19
N PHE A 15 12.50 -7.07 4.73
CA PHE A 15 13.17 -8.06 5.59
C PHE A 15 14.59 -8.33 5.11
N ILE A 16 15.43 -8.81 6.02
CA ILE A 16 16.77 -9.29 5.70
C ILE A 16 16.67 -10.80 5.56
N ASP A 17 17.11 -11.34 4.43
CA ASP A 17 17.10 -12.77 4.18
C ASP A 17 18.31 -13.49 4.79
N HIS A 18 18.39 -14.80 4.57
CA HIS A 18 19.47 -15.64 5.09
C HIS A 18 20.84 -15.33 4.44
N ALA A 19 20.84 -14.62 3.32
CA ALA A 19 22.05 -14.14 2.63
C ALA A 19 22.43 -12.71 3.06
N TRP A 20 21.85 -12.19 4.14
CA TRP A 20 22.05 -10.81 4.61
C TRP A 20 21.70 -9.75 3.58
N THR A 21 20.78 -10.06 2.67
CA THR A 21 20.33 -9.13 1.64
C THR A 21 19.02 -8.48 2.07
N LEU A 22 18.93 -7.15 1.89
CA LEU A 22 17.69 -6.41 2.11
C LEU A 22 16.70 -6.71 0.98
N GLN A 23 15.65 -7.46 1.30
CA GLN A 23 14.54 -7.75 0.41
C GLN A 23 13.42 -6.72 0.58
N LYS A 24 12.75 -6.38 -0.52
CA LYS A 24 11.61 -5.45 -0.57
C LYS A 24 10.51 -6.06 -1.43
N HIS A 25 9.38 -6.41 -0.82
CA HIS A 25 8.26 -7.06 -1.52
C HIS A 25 6.97 -6.28 -1.30
N ILE A 26 6.25 -6.01 -2.38
CA ILE A 26 4.86 -5.55 -2.30
C ILE A 26 4.02 -6.75 -1.88
N ILE A 27 3.34 -6.64 -0.74
CA ILE A 27 2.49 -7.71 -0.19
C ILE A 27 1.00 -7.38 -0.30
N CYS A 28 0.65 -6.12 -0.55
CA CYS A 28 -0.72 -5.67 -0.75
C CYS A 28 -0.75 -4.45 -1.67
N PHE A 29 -1.76 -4.36 -2.51
CA PHE A 29 -2.02 -3.23 -3.41
C PHE A 29 -3.53 -3.02 -3.51
N ASP A 30 -4.03 -1.93 -2.95
CA ASP A 30 -5.46 -1.66 -2.82
C ASP A 30 -5.82 -0.27 -3.33
N GLN A 31 -6.99 -0.16 -3.95
CA GLN A 31 -7.60 1.13 -4.24
C GLN A 31 -8.20 1.71 -2.96
N VAL A 32 -7.97 3.00 -2.72
CA VAL A 32 -8.54 3.72 -1.58
C VAL A 32 -9.48 4.79 -2.11
N GLU A 33 -10.73 4.71 -1.70
CA GLU A 33 -11.72 5.74 -2.01
C GLU A 33 -11.55 6.96 -1.08
N PRO A 34 -11.65 8.19 -1.60
CA PRO A 34 -11.72 9.38 -0.77
C PRO A 34 -12.95 9.36 0.17
N PRO A 35 -12.86 9.93 1.38
CA PRO A 35 -11.69 10.59 1.98
C PRO A 35 -10.71 9.61 2.65
N HIS A 36 -9.42 9.92 2.62
CA HIS A 36 -8.33 9.16 3.26
C HIS A 36 -8.33 9.28 4.79
N THR A 37 -9.29 8.62 5.43
CA THR A 37 -9.37 8.58 6.91
C THR A 37 -8.57 7.43 7.48
N ARG A 38 -8.09 7.55 8.72
CA ARG A 38 -7.43 6.45 9.45
C ARG A 38 -8.25 5.16 9.42
N LYS A 39 -9.58 5.26 9.49
CA LYS A 39 -10.49 4.12 9.42
C LYS A 39 -10.40 3.39 8.08
N ASN A 40 -10.28 4.13 6.98
CA ASN A 40 -10.22 3.54 5.63
C ASN A 40 -8.83 2.96 5.31
N LEU A 41 -7.78 3.42 6.00
CA LEU A 41 -6.39 3.00 5.78
C LEU A 41 -5.90 1.88 6.70
N ALA A 42 -6.58 1.64 7.83
CA ALA A 42 -6.18 0.68 8.86
C ALA A 42 -7.01 -0.61 8.86
N ASN A 43 -7.73 -0.88 7.76
CA ASN A 43 -8.61 -2.03 7.62
C ASN A 43 -7.85 -3.29 7.20
#